data_AF-A0A9D0YLV9-F1
#
_entry.id   AF-A0A9D0YLV9-F1
#
_cell.length_a   1.000
_cell.length_b   1.000
_cell.length_c   1.000
_cell.angle_alpha   90.00
_cell.angle_beta   90.00
_cell.angle_gamma   90.00
#
_symmetry.space_group_name_H-M   'P 1'
#
loop_
_entity.id
_entity.type
_entity.pdbx_description
1 polymer ?
#
loop_
_entity_poly.entity_id
_entity_poly.type
_entity_poly.pdbx_seq_one_letter_code
_entity_poly.pdbx_strand_id
1 'polypeptide(L)'
;GKGAKDILDVLMTEDKDIDSLIDSMGLAQVSDDGAILEIIDAILEANQAKVEQYRGGKDKLFGFFVGQTMKASKGSANPQKVNELLKERLA
;
A
#
# COMPACT_ATOMS: atom_id res chain seq x y z
N GLY A 1 12.74 27.39 -2.45
CA GLY A 1 11.27 27.24 -2.44
C GLY A 1 10.82 26.92 -3.84
N LYS A 2 9.86 25.98 -3.97
CA LYS A 2 9.56 25.14 -5.15
C LYS A 2 10.46 23.89 -5.20
N GLY A 3 9.83 22.72 -5.30
CA GLY A 3 10.46 21.40 -5.22
C GLY A 3 9.59 20.39 -4.46
N ALA A 4 8.72 20.87 -3.56
CA ALA A 4 7.69 20.03 -2.92
C ALA A 4 6.48 19.71 -3.83
N LYS A 5 6.53 20.14 -5.10
CA LYS A 5 5.48 19.87 -6.10
C LYS A 5 5.90 18.83 -7.13
N ASP A 6 7.20 18.58 -7.30
CA ASP A 6 7.71 17.61 -8.27
C ASP A 6 7.63 16.16 -7.75
N ILE A 7 7.50 15.97 -6.42
CA ILE A 7 7.35 14.64 -5.80
C ILE A 7 5.94 14.07 -6.04
N LEU A 8 4.94 14.93 -6.30
CA LEU A 8 3.57 14.47 -6.48
C LEU A 8 3.27 14.01 -7.92
N ASP A 9 3.99 14.52 -8.92
CA ASP A 9 3.81 14.13 -10.32
C ASP A 9 4.64 12.90 -10.73
N VAL A 10 5.74 12.59 -10.02
CA VAL A 10 6.55 11.37 -10.27
C VAL A 10 5.84 10.10 -9.81
N LEU A 11 4.98 10.19 -8.79
CA LEU A 11 4.21 9.05 -8.26
C LEU A 11 3.13 8.51 -9.22
N MET A 12 2.79 9.22 -10.29
CA MET A 12 1.72 8.82 -11.23
C MET A 12 2.23 8.18 -12.53
N THR A 13 3.55 8.13 -12.75
CA THR A 13 4.11 7.75 -14.07
C THR A 13 4.99 6.50 -14.04
N GLU A 14 5.44 6.04 -12.86
CA GLU A 14 6.40 4.93 -12.71
C GLU A 14 5.77 3.56 -12.35
N ASP A 15 4.44 3.40 -12.39
CA ASP A 15 3.75 2.12 -12.11
C ASP A 15 3.97 1.01 -13.15
N LYS A 16 4.80 1.23 -14.19
CA LYS A 16 4.93 0.29 -15.32
C LYS A 16 6.29 -0.36 -15.54
N ASP A 17 7.35 0.11 -14.87
CA ASP A 17 8.72 -0.39 -15.13
C ASP A 17 9.29 -1.28 -14.03
N ILE A 18 8.65 -1.37 -12.86
CA ILE A 18 9.17 -2.16 -11.72
C ILE A 18 8.98 -3.67 -11.94
N ASP A 19 7.96 -4.07 -12.70
CA ASP A 19 7.60 -5.48 -12.95
C ASP A 19 8.67 -6.30 -13.68
N SER A 20 9.59 -5.65 -14.40
CA SER A 20 10.53 -6.37 -15.29
C SER A 20 11.89 -6.71 -14.65
N LEU A 21 12.23 -6.17 -13.48
CA LEU A 21 13.61 -6.21 -12.95
C LEU A 21 13.89 -7.29 -11.92
N ILE A 22 12.85 -7.95 -11.48
CA ILE A 22 12.90 -8.89 -10.40
C ILE A 22 12.59 -10.20 -11.18
N ASP A 23 13.50 -11.17 -11.39
CA ASP A 23 13.07 -12.53 -11.84
C ASP A 23 13.83 -13.82 -11.34
N SER A 24 14.34 -13.99 -10.10
CA SER A 24 14.55 -15.41 -9.65
C SER A 24 14.51 -15.86 -8.17
N MET A 25 14.85 -15.08 -7.14
CA MET A 25 14.77 -15.60 -5.73
C MET A 25 14.36 -14.56 -4.69
N GLY A 26 14.56 -13.27 -4.97
CA GLY A 26 13.98 -12.16 -4.20
C GLY A 26 12.58 -11.76 -4.68
N LEU A 27 12.03 -12.45 -5.69
CA LEU A 27 10.81 -12.03 -6.35
C LEU A 27 9.57 -12.50 -5.73
N ALA A 28 9.50 -13.76 -5.36
CA ALA A 28 8.25 -14.26 -4.84
C ALA A 28 7.82 -13.35 -3.69
N GLN A 29 8.78 -12.97 -2.84
CA GLN A 29 8.59 -12.00 -1.78
C GLN A 29 8.28 -10.57 -2.27
N VAL A 30 8.97 -10.03 -3.28
CA VAL A 30 8.68 -8.66 -3.78
C VAL A 30 7.40 -8.58 -4.62
N SER A 31 7.05 -9.63 -5.36
CA SER A 31 5.79 -9.82 -6.06
C SER A 31 4.64 -9.99 -5.08
N ASP A 32 4.84 -10.72 -3.98
CA ASP A 32 3.87 -10.80 -2.88
C ASP A 32 3.67 -9.41 -2.26
N ASP A 33 4.76 -8.65 -2.04
CA ASP A 33 4.69 -7.28 -1.51
C ASP A 33 3.98 -6.32 -2.47
N GLY A 34 4.27 -6.40 -3.75
CA GLY A 34 3.63 -5.61 -4.80
C GLY A 34 2.13 -5.89 -4.90
N ALA A 35 1.73 -7.16 -4.92
CA ALA A 35 0.32 -7.54 -4.91
C ALA A 35 -0.40 -7.06 -3.64
N ILE A 36 0.27 -7.09 -2.47
CA ILE A 36 -0.29 -6.55 -1.23
C ILE A 36 -0.42 -5.02 -1.32
N LEU A 37 0.58 -4.33 -1.88
CA LEU A 37 0.56 -2.88 -2.09
C LEU A 37 -0.58 -2.44 -3.00
N GLU A 38 -0.79 -3.10 -4.13
CA GLU A 38 -1.92 -2.81 -5.03
C GLU A 38 -3.27 -2.95 -4.32
N ILE A 39 -3.42 -4.01 -3.50
CA ILE A 39 -4.63 -4.22 -2.71
C ILE A 39 -4.82 -3.11 -1.68
N ILE A 40 -3.74 -2.73 -0.98
CA ILE A 40 -3.77 -1.65 0.01
C ILE A 40 -4.18 -0.35 -0.68
N ASP A 41 -3.55 0.01 -1.79
CA ASP A 41 -3.83 1.24 -2.53
C ASP A 41 -5.28 1.28 -3.00
N ALA A 42 -5.79 0.18 -3.59
CA ALA A 42 -7.19 0.07 -3.98
C ALA A 42 -8.16 0.26 -2.79
N ILE A 43 -7.82 -0.29 -1.62
CA ILE A 43 -8.64 -0.13 -0.40
C ILE A 43 -8.59 1.30 0.12
N LEU A 44 -7.41 1.93 0.14
CA LEU A 44 -7.21 3.29 0.60
C LEU A 44 -7.93 4.28 -0.31
N GLU A 45 -7.85 4.11 -1.63
CA GLU A 45 -8.59 4.89 -2.62
C GLU A 45 -10.10 4.71 -2.47
N ALA A 46 -10.57 3.47 -2.28
CA ALA A 46 -11.99 3.20 -2.04
C ALA A 46 -12.49 3.74 -0.68
N ASN A 47 -11.59 4.07 0.25
CA ASN A 47 -11.91 4.50 1.61
C ASN A 47 -11.19 5.79 2.03
N GLN A 48 -11.00 6.75 1.09
CA GLN A 48 -10.31 8.01 1.37
C GLN A 48 -10.82 8.74 2.63
N ALA A 49 -12.14 8.77 2.85
CA ALA A 49 -12.74 9.38 4.04
C ALA A 49 -12.31 8.73 5.37
N LYS A 50 -11.93 7.44 5.36
CA LYS A 50 -11.37 6.74 6.53
C LYS A 50 -9.87 6.97 6.64
N VAL A 51 -9.16 7.13 5.52
CA VAL A 51 -7.74 7.50 5.53
C VAL A 51 -7.55 8.86 6.19
N GLU A 52 -8.37 9.85 5.83
CA GLU A 52 -8.37 11.16 6.48
C GLU A 52 -8.70 11.08 7.98
N GLN A 53 -9.66 10.24 8.36
CA GLN A 53 -9.98 10.01 9.76
C GLN A 53 -8.84 9.32 10.53
N TYR A 54 -8.13 8.38 9.90
CA TYR A 54 -6.95 7.74 10.48
C TYR A 54 -5.85 8.78 10.71
N ARG A 55 -5.55 9.60 9.69
CA ARG A 55 -4.60 10.72 9.79
C ARG A 55 -5.04 11.77 10.81
N GLY A 56 -6.34 11.90 11.07
CA GLY A 56 -6.91 12.71 12.14
C GLY A 56 -6.80 12.11 13.55
N GLY A 57 -6.08 11.00 13.73
CA GLY A 57 -5.81 10.37 15.02
C GLY A 57 -6.76 9.21 15.39
N LYS A 58 -7.56 8.69 14.44
CA LYS A 58 -8.38 7.49 14.69
C LYS A 58 -7.61 6.21 14.37
N ASP A 59 -6.67 5.85 15.24
CA ASP A 59 -5.84 4.64 15.11
C ASP A 59 -6.63 3.34 14.96
N LYS A 60 -7.87 3.29 15.46
CA LYS A 60 -8.78 2.14 15.31
C LYS A 60 -9.06 1.78 13.84
N LEU A 61 -8.93 2.75 12.92
CA LEU A 61 -9.13 2.51 11.49
C LEU A 61 -7.99 1.69 10.88
N PHE A 62 -6.81 1.66 11.49
CA PHE A 62 -5.72 0.81 11.06
C PHE A 62 -6.13 -0.66 11.01
N GLY A 63 -6.74 -1.18 12.09
CA GLY A 63 -7.25 -2.54 12.14
C GLY A 63 -8.35 -2.84 11.11
N PHE A 64 -9.13 -1.82 10.73
CA PHE A 64 -10.09 -1.93 9.63
C PHE A 64 -9.40 -2.16 8.28
N PHE A 65 -8.36 -1.38 7.97
CA PHE A 65 -7.61 -1.52 6.72
C PHE A 65 -6.86 -2.84 6.63
N VAL A 66 -6.25 -3.29 7.75
CA VAL A 66 -5.61 -4.60 7.83
C VAL A 66 -6.62 -5.71 7.53
N GLY A 67 -7.81 -5.66 8.15
CA GLY A 67 -8.87 -6.64 7.91
C GLY A 67 -9.40 -6.63 6.46
N GLN A 68 -9.53 -5.45 5.85
CA GLN A 68 -9.92 -5.34 4.44
C GLN A 68 -8.86 -5.92 3.52
N THR A 69 -7.58 -5.63 3.78
CA THR A 69 -6.45 -6.10 2.98
C THR A 69 -6.35 -7.62 3.03
N MET A 70 -6.42 -8.20 4.22
CA MET A 70 -6.44 -9.66 4.42
C MET A 70 -7.62 -10.35 3.71
N LYS A 71 -8.79 -9.69 3.68
CA LYS A 71 -9.97 -10.19 2.98
C LYS A 71 -9.82 -10.11 1.47
N ALA A 72 -9.32 -9.00 0.95
CA ALA A 72 -9.10 -8.79 -0.47
C ALA A 72 -8.00 -9.72 -1.02
N SER A 73 -6.95 -9.96 -0.24
CA SER A 73 -5.91 -10.94 -0.53
C SER A 73 -6.36 -12.39 -0.36
N LYS A 74 -7.62 -12.65 0.02
CA LYS A 74 -8.18 -13.98 0.30
C LYS A 74 -7.34 -14.82 1.28
N GLY A 75 -6.68 -14.18 2.23
CA GLY A 75 -5.79 -14.83 3.20
C GLY A 75 -4.41 -15.22 2.67
N SER A 76 -4.07 -14.89 1.41
CA SER A 76 -2.73 -15.11 0.84
C SER A 76 -1.69 -14.13 1.37
N ALA A 77 -2.10 -12.94 1.83
CA ALA A 77 -1.19 -11.94 2.36
C ALA A 77 -0.75 -12.27 3.79
N ASN A 78 0.52 -12.02 4.08
CA ASN A 78 1.06 -12.18 5.43
C ASN A 78 0.62 -11.00 6.34
N PRO A 79 0.00 -11.25 7.51
CA PRO A 79 -0.45 -10.20 8.42
C PRO A 79 0.66 -9.24 8.89
N GLN A 80 1.88 -9.73 9.09
CA GLN A 80 3.01 -8.87 9.48
C GLN A 80 3.34 -7.90 8.35
N LYS A 81 3.39 -8.42 7.13
CA LYS A 81 3.73 -7.65 5.95
C LYS A 81 2.66 -6.63 5.58
N VAL A 82 1.39 -7.03 5.65
CA VAL A 82 0.24 -6.13 5.51
C VAL A 82 0.32 -4.97 6.50
N ASN A 83 0.66 -5.24 7.77
CA ASN A 83 0.80 -4.18 8.78
C ASN A 83 1.96 -3.22 8.47
N GLU A 84 3.10 -3.72 8.01
CA GLU A 84 4.25 -2.90 7.62
C GLU A 84 3.91 -2.00 6.43
N LEU A 85 3.41 -2.59 5.35
CA LEU A 85 3.07 -1.87 4.12
C LEU A 85 1.93 -0.86 4.34
N LEU A 86 0.92 -1.21 5.13
CA LEU A 86 -0.15 -0.26 5.49
C LEU A 86 0.38 0.92 6.31
N LYS A 87 1.30 0.69 7.25
CA LYS A 87 1.91 1.77 8.01
C LYS A 87 2.72 2.68 7.11
N GLU A 88 3.50 2.12 6.20
CA GLU A 88 4.30 2.88 5.24
C GLU A 88 3.42 3.75 4.33
N ARG A 89 2.27 3.23 3.90
CA ARG A 89 1.34 3.95 3.03
C ARG A 89 0.49 5.01 3.76
N LEU A 90 0.25 4.80 5.06
CA LEU A 90 -0.56 5.69 5.90
C LEU A 90 0.26 6.71 6.70
N ALA A 91 1.58 6.53 6.81
CA ALA A 91 2.53 7.50 7.37
C ALA A 91 2.54 8.83 6.57
#